data_AF-A0A953SQT6-F1
#
_entry.id   AF-A0A953SQT6-F1
#
_cell.length_a   1.000
_cell.length_b   1.000
_cell.length_c   1.000
_cell.angle_alpha   90.00
_cell.angle_beta   90.00
_cell.angle_gamma   90.00
#
_symmetry.space_group_name_H-M   'P 1'
#
loop_
_entity.id
_entity.type
_entity.pdbx_description
1 polymer ?
#
loop_
_entity_poly.entity_id
_entity_poly.type
_entity_poly.pdbx_seq_one_letter_code
_entity_poly.pdbx_strand_id
1 'polypeptide(L)'
;MAHELFNKKNKTIDIKIGDPIPAKAFTSTYINDQTQIKLLKKHVYSLSKGKGNIFITEKNVIHPIDRKLIKRELSDSQILGRTKDDKKIILTEFENSPNVLKEIARLREITFRKVGEGTGKKRDIDDFDKYYKHLVVWDEEGLEIVGSYRIGIGKDIFLSKGTEGFYTSTLFNFSSRFEDEVIKDSIELGRSFVQKKYWNSNALNYLWQGIGAFISNNDWVKHLFGGVSISNNYSESAKNMIVYYFQKWFGDIDDFAESKNKFILSNKTADDLSKIFISDNYKEDYRILKNLLKPTGYTVPVLYKHYSELCNDNGVKFLDFGVDPDFENCVDGLILVDVHKIKDEKRERFINSLSA
;
A
#
# COMPACT_ATOMS: atom_id res chain seq x y z
N MET A 1 41.65 15.17 -17.60
CA MET A 1 40.32 15.43 -18.18
C MET A 1 40.34 16.35 -19.40
N ALA A 2 40.88 17.58 -19.34
CA ALA A 2 40.87 18.49 -20.51
C ALA A 2 41.56 17.90 -21.76
N HIS A 3 42.74 17.28 -21.62
CA HIS A 3 43.48 16.68 -22.74
C HIS A 3 42.76 15.46 -23.38
N GLU A 4 42.03 14.67 -22.57
CA GLU A 4 41.21 13.55 -23.09
C GLU A 4 39.97 14.03 -23.86
N LEU A 5 39.37 15.15 -23.44
CA LEU A 5 38.29 15.82 -24.17
C LEU A 5 38.77 16.38 -25.51
N PHE A 6 39.97 16.99 -25.56
CA PHE A 6 40.55 17.52 -26.80
C PHE A 6 40.97 16.42 -27.80
N ASN A 7 41.38 15.22 -27.33
CA ASN A 7 41.67 14.07 -28.21
C ASN A 7 40.43 13.40 -28.84
N LYS A 8 39.23 13.85 -28.46
CA LYS A 8 37.94 13.43 -29.05
C LYS A 8 37.29 14.52 -29.91
N LYS A 9 38.05 15.54 -30.32
CA LYS A 9 37.57 16.58 -31.24
C LYS A 9 37.00 15.93 -32.52
N ASN A 10 35.79 16.31 -32.90
CA ASN A 10 35.02 15.74 -34.02
C ASN A 10 34.69 14.24 -33.91
N LYS A 11 34.66 13.66 -32.70
CA LYS A 11 34.16 12.30 -32.48
C LYS A 11 32.80 12.33 -31.77
N THR A 12 31.85 11.56 -32.28
CA THR A 12 30.58 11.29 -31.58
C THR A 12 30.85 10.34 -30.42
N ILE A 13 30.36 10.69 -29.23
CA ILE A 13 30.41 9.82 -28.05
C ILE A 13 28.98 9.32 -27.80
N ASP A 14 28.76 8.05 -28.06
CA ASP A 14 27.49 7.41 -27.74
C ASP A 14 27.48 6.95 -26.29
N ILE A 15 26.61 7.56 -25.48
CA ILE A 15 26.44 7.22 -24.07
C ILE A 15 25.16 6.39 -23.92
N LYS A 16 25.31 5.17 -23.41
CA LYS A 16 24.17 4.32 -23.05
C LYS A 16 24.06 4.23 -21.53
N ILE A 17 22.95 4.75 -21.01
CA ILE A 17 22.64 4.74 -19.58
C ILE A 17 21.66 3.61 -19.32
N GLY A 18 22.02 2.70 -18.41
CA GLY A 18 21.14 1.63 -17.95
C GLY A 18 20.15 2.11 -16.88
N ASP A 19 19.23 1.23 -16.54
CA ASP A 19 18.33 1.44 -15.41
C ASP A 19 19.10 1.29 -14.07
N PRO A 20 18.71 2.01 -12.99
CA PRO A 20 19.34 1.87 -11.69
C PRO A 20 19.22 0.45 -11.14
N ILE A 21 20.30 -0.01 -10.49
CA ILE A 21 20.35 -1.28 -9.75
C ILE A 21 20.05 -0.94 -8.27
N PRO A 22 19.01 -1.53 -7.65
CA PRO A 22 18.67 -1.23 -6.27
C PRO A 22 19.72 -1.81 -5.31
N ALA A 23 19.89 -1.17 -4.14
CA ALA A 23 20.92 -1.57 -3.18
C ALA A 23 20.78 -3.03 -2.70
N LYS A 24 19.54 -3.56 -2.64
CA LYS A 24 19.24 -4.96 -2.31
C LYS A 24 19.91 -5.98 -3.23
N ALA A 25 20.30 -5.58 -4.45
CA ALA A 25 21.04 -6.44 -5.36
C ALA A 25 22.45 -6.81 -4.85
N PHE A 26 22.97 -6.08 -3.86
CA PHE A 26 24.32 -6.24 -3.32
C PHE A 26 24.34 -6.77 -1.88
N THR A 27 23.18 -7.08 -1.28
CA THR A 27 23.08 -7.51 0.12
C THR A 27 23.24 -9.03 0.32
N SER A 28 23.69 -9.77 -0.70
CA SER A 28 23.87 -11.22 -0.61
C SER A 28 25.06 -11.58 0.28
N THR A 29 24.80 -12.36 1.34
CA THR A 29 25.83 -12.94 2.21
C THR A 29 26.58 -14.11 1.56
N TYR A 30 26.02 -14.68 0.49
CA TYR A 30 26.60 -15.84 -0.21
C TYR A 30 27.64 -15.46 -1.27
N ILE A 31 27.67 -14.18 -1.69
CA ILE A 31 28.57 -13.69 -2.74
C ILE A 31 29.50 -12.64 -2.16
N ASN A 32 30.80 -12.93 -2.16
CA ASN A 32 31.81 -11.96 -1.71
C ASN A 32 31.87 -10.69 -2.58
N ASP A 33 32.32 -9.60 -1.98
CA ASP A 33 32.38 -8.27 -2.61
C ASP A 33 33.14 -8.26 -3.94
N GLN A 34 34.26 -9.00 -4.03
CA GLN A 34 35.04 -9.08 -5.26
C GLN A 34 34.22 -9.67 -6.42
N THR A 35 33.41 -10.68 -6.15
CA THR A 35 32.53 -11.30 -7.14
C THR A 35 31.38 -10.36 -7.49
N GLN A 36 30.78 -9.70 -6.51
CA GLN A 36 29.74 -8.69 -6.76
C GLN A 36 30.25 -7.54 -7.65
N ILE A 37 31.46 -7.04 -7.40
CA ILE A 37 32.11 -6.00 -8.24
C ILE A 37 32.34 -6.51 -9.67
N LYS A 38 32.79 -7.77 -9.83
CA LYS A 38 32.96 -8.38 -11.16
C LYS A 38 31.63 -8.47 -11.90
N LEU A 39 30.56 -8.89 -11.23
CA LEU A 39 29.21 -8.94 -11.79
C LEU A 39 28.71 -7.54 -12.16
N LEU A 40 28.96 -6.52 -11.33
CA LEU A 40 28.59 -5.13 -11.61
C LEU A 40 29.30 -4.58 -12.84
N LYS A 41 30.62 -4.79 -12.95
CA LYS A 41 31.38 -4.43 -14.16
C LYS A 41 30.82 -5.14 -15.39
N LYS A 42 30.53 -6.44 -15.28
CA LYS A 42 29.95 -7.23 -16.37
C LYS A 42 28.57 -6.71 -16.77
N HIS A 43 27.74 -6.27 -15.82
CA HIS A 43 26.45 -5.65 -16.08
C HIS A 43 26.62 -4.37 -16.90
N VAL A 44 27.44 -3.43 -16.42
CA VAL A 44 27.69 -2.14 -17.08
C VAL A 44 28.25 -2.34 -18.49
N TYR A 45 29.24 -3.22 -18.67
CA TYR A 45 29.80 -3.49 -20.00
C TYR A 45 28.87 -4.27 -20.93
N SER A 46 27.82 -4.90 -20.40
CA SER A 46 26.80 -5.57 -21.21
C SER A 46 25.80 -4.59 -21.82
N LEU A 47 25.62 -3.41 -21.21
CA LEU A 47 24.72 -2.36 -21.72
C LEU A 47 25.07 -1.98 -23.17
N SER A 48 26.34 -1.71 -23.45
CA SER A 48 26.81 -1.33 -24.79
C SER A 48 26.65 -2.45 -25.83
N LYS A 49 26.64 -3.72 -25.38
CA LYS A 49 26.53 -4.90 -26.25
C LYS A 49 25.08 -5.35 -26.50
N GLY A 50 24.10 -4.67 -25.90
CA GLY A 50 22.68 -5.07 -26.00
C GLY A 50 22.39 -6.44 -25.37
N LYS A 51 23.27 -6.94 -24.50
CA LYS A 51 23.03 -8.19 -23.76
C LYS A 51 22.11 -7.90 -22.56
N GLY A 52 21.34 -8.92 -22.15
CA GLY A 52 20.40 -8.80 -21.03
C GLY A 52 21.05 -8.40 -19.70
N ASN A 53 20.20 -7.95 -18.78
CA ASN A 53 20.62 -7.47 -17.45
C ASN A 53 21.06 -8.64 -16.57
N ILE A 54 22.17 -8.46 -15.83
CA ILE A 54 22.66 -9.44 -14.83
C ILE A 54 21.98 -9.24 -13.47
N PHE A 55 21.72 -7.98 -13.12
CA PHE A 55 21.04 -7.61 -11.90
C PHE A 55 19.61 -7.20 -12.27
N ILE A 56 18.69 -7.45 -11.35
CA ILE A 56 17.37 -6.84 -11.41
C ILE A 56 17.56 -5.33 -11.32
N THR A 57 16.95 -4.60 -12.25
CA THR A 57 17.02 -3.15 -12.34
C THR A 57 15.63 -2.57 -12.21
N GLU A 58 15.53 -1.35 -11.71
CA GLU A 58 14.26 -0.63 -11.62
C GLU A 58 14.24 0.53 -12.61
N LYS A 59 13.08 0.85 -13.19
CA LYS A 59 12.96 2.03 -14.03
C LYS A 59 13.10 3.31 -13.21
N ASN A 60 13.66 4.35 -13.82
CA ASN A 60 13.60 5.69 -13.26
C ASN A 60 12.14 6.14 -13.14
N VAL A 61 11.77 6.60 -11.95
CA VAL A 61 10.46 7.19 -11.70
C VAL A 61 10.31 8.45 -12.56
N ILE A 62 9.10 8.70 -13.07
CA ILE A 62 8.83 9.91 -13.87
C ILE A 62 9.18 11.19 -13.11
N HIS A 63 9.42 12.29 -13.84
CA HIS A 63 9.59 13.59 -13.24
C HIS A 63 8.30 14.07 -12.55
N PRO A 64 8.41 14.91 -11.50
CA PRO A 64 7.25 15.54 -10.88
C PRO A 64 6.36 16.26 -11.89
N ILE A 65 5.06 16.11 -11.73
CA ILE A 65 4.07 16.87 -12.49
C ILE A 65 4.08 18.33 -12.02
N ASP A 66 3.82 19.28 -12.93
CA ASP A 66 3.75 20.70 -12.58
C ASP A 66 2.68 20.94 -11.50
N ARG A 67 3.11 21.50 -10.37
CA ARG A 67 2.26 21.81 -9.21
C ARG A 67 1.09 22.72 -9.57
N LYS A 68 1.24 23.61 -10.57
CA LYS A 68 0.13 24.48 -11.03
C LYS A 68 -0.97 23.67 -11.72
N LEU A 69 -0.62 22.65 -12.49
CA LEU A 69 -1.59 21.76 -13.13
C LEU A 69 -2.33 20.94 -12.08
N ILE A 70 -1.61 20.38 -11.11
CA ILE A 70 -2.20 19.63 -9.99
C ILE A 70 -3.20 20.50 -9.23
N LYS A 71 -2.79 21.71 -8.83
CA LYS A 71 -3.66 22.66 -8.11
C LYS A 71 -4.93 22.98 -8.90
N ARG A 72 -4.82 23.21 -10.21
CA ARG A 72 -5.96 23.51 -11.08
C ARG A 72 -6.92 22.33 -11.20
N GLU A 73 -6.42 21.11 -11.37
CA GLU A 73 -7.30 19.93 -11.43
C GLU A 73 -8.00 19.66 -10.09
N LEU A 74 -7.31 19.90 -8.97
CA LEU A 74 -7.89 19.75 -7.63
C LEU A 74 -8.90 20.86 -7.28
N SER A 75 -8.84 22.05 -7.89
CA SER A 75 -9.79 23.12 -7.60
C SER A 75 -11.21 22.81 -8.09
N ASP A 76 -11.32 21.97 -9.11
CA ASP A 76 -12.61 21.59 -9.72
C ASP A 76 -13.15 20.27 -9.10
N SER A 77 -12.40 19.67 -8.18
CA SER A 77 -12.74 18.41 -7.52
C SER A 77 -13.55 18.63 -6.23
N GLN A 78 -14.27 17.60 -5.79
CA GLN A 78 -15.09 17.67 -4.58
C GLN A 78 -14.22 17.81 -3.33
N ILE A 79 -14.44 18.85 -2.53
CA ILE A 79 -13.82 19.00 -1.21
C ILE A 79 -14.69 18.27 -0.18
N LEU A 80 -14.10 17.30 0.53
CA LEU A 80 -14.76 16.58 1.62
C LEU A 80 -14.58 17.27 2.98
N GLY A 81 -13.56 18.10 3.13
CA GLY A 81 -13.34 18.88 4.33
C GLY A 81 -11.94 19.48 4.43
N ARG A 82 -11.67 20.12 5.57
CA ARG A 82 -10.36 20.71 5.90
C ARG A 82 -9.88 20.22 7.26
N THR A 83 -8.58 19.94 7.36
CA THR A 83 -7.93 19.51 8.59
C THR A 83 -7.63 20.71 9.50
N LYS A 84 -7.25 20.45 10.76
CA LYS A 84 -6.90 21.49 11.74
C LYS A 84 -5.69 22.36 11.34
N ASP A 85 -4.80 21.82 10.51
CA ASP A 85 -3.63 22.51 9.95
C ASP A 85 -3.84 22.92 8.47
N ASP A 86 -5.11 23.14 8.10
CA ASP A 86 -5.56 23.67 6.81
C ASP A 86 -5.15 22.87 5.56
N LYS A 87 -4.93 21.55 5.72
CA LYS A 87 -4.86 20.63 4.58
C LYS A 87 -6.26 20.38 4.07
N LYS A 88 -6.42 20.41 2.74
CA LYS A 88 -7.70 20.09 2.10
C LYS A 88 -7.80 18.59 1.88
N ILE A 89 -8.97 18.03 2.14
CA ILE A 89 -9.30 16.65 1.82
C ILE A 89 -10.21 16.70 0.60
N ILE A 90 -9.74 16.14 -0.51
CA ILE A 90 -10.35 16.26 -1.82
C ILE A 90 -10.62 14.87 -2.38
N LEU A 91 -11.78 14.66 -2.98
CA LEU A 91 -12.13 13.45 -3.71
C LEU A 91 -12.10 13.75 -5.21
N THR A 92 -11.35 12.96 -5.95
CA THR A 92 -11.20 13.12 -7.40
C THR A 92 -11.17 11.77 -8.13
N GLU A 93 -11.21 11.81 -9.46
CA GLU A 93 -11.28 10.67 -10.36
C GLU A 93 -10.37 10.89 -11.58
N PHE A 94 -10.08 9.82 -12.30
CA PHE A 94 -9.16 9.86 -13.44
C PHE A 94 -9.59 10.84 -14.53
N GLU A 95 -10.87 10.87 -14.87
CA GLU A 95 -11.41 11.69 -15.97
C GLU A 95 -11.21 13.19 -15.72
N ASN A 96 -11.41 13.63 -14.48
CA ASN A 96 -11.34 15.05 -14.10
C ASN A 96 -9.93 15.50 -13.70
N SER A 97 -9.06 14.57 -13.27
CA SER A 97 -7.75 14.92 -12.72
C SER A 97 -6.62 13.97 -13.18
N PRO A 98 -6.38 13.86 -14.50
CA PRO A 98 -5.39 12.93 -15.03
C PRO A 98 -3.94 13.28 -14.64
N ASN A 99 -3.62 14.55 -14.37
CA ASN A 99 -2.28 14.94 -13.92
C ASN A 99 -2.12 14.73 -12.41
N VAL A 100 -3.18 14.90 -11.61
CA VAL A 100 -3.20 14.47 -10.21
C VAL A 100 -2.93 12.97 -10.10
N LEU A 101 -3.63 12.12 -10.87
CA LEU A 101 -3.43 10.68 -10.79
C LEU A 101 -2.05 10.23 -11.28
N LYS A 102 -1.47 10.91 -12.28
CA LYS A 102 -0.06 10.69 -12.65
C LYS A 102 0.90 11.01 -11.50
N GLU A 103 0.64 12.08 -10.77
CA GLU A 103 1.45 12.45 -9.60
C GLU A 103 1.25 11.47 -8.44
N ILE A 104 0.01 11.05 -8.15
CA ILE A 104 -0.30 9.98 -7.18
C ILE A 104 0.48 8.71 -7.55
N ALA A 105 0.44 8.27 -8.81
CA ALA A 105 1.17 7.09 -9.28
C ALA A 105 2.69 7.23 -9.13
N ARG A 106 3.23 8.43 -9.35
CA ARG A 106 4.66 8.73 -9.14
C ARG A 106 5.03 8.64 -7.65
N LEU A 107 4.22 9.24 -6.79
CA LEU A 107 4.45 9.32 -5.35
C LEU A 107 4.25 7.97 -4.66
N ARG A 108 3.27 7.17 -5.11
CA ARG A 108 3.09 5.76 -4.72
C ARG A 108 4.38 4.97 -4.95
N GLU A 109 4.88 4.96 -6.19
CA GLU A 109 6.10 4.22 -6.55
C GLU A 109 7.31 4.66 -5.71
N ILE A 110 7.50 5.96 -5.48
CA ILE A 110 8.59 6.48 -4.62
C ILE A 110 8.43 6.03 -3.17
N THR A 111 7.20 6.02 -2.67
CA THR A 111 6.91 5.67 -1.28
C THR A 111 7.06 4.18 -1.05
N PHE A 112 6.48 3.37 -1.93
CA PHE A 112 6.50 1.92 -1.76
C PHE A 112 7.88 1.31 -1.99
N ARG A 113 8.68 1.80 -2.97
CA ARG A 113 10.09 1.37 -3.10
C ARG A 113 10.92 1.59 -1.83
N LYS A 114 10.65 2.65 -1.06
CA LYS A 114 11.38 2.94 0.18
C LYS A 114 11.10 1.94 1.30
N VAL A 115 9.97 1.27 1.26
CA VAL A 115 9.58 0.23 2.24
C VAL A 115 9.72 -1.19 1.67
N GLY A 116 10.29 -1.32 0.46
CA GLY A 116 10.53 -2.59 -0.22
C GLY A 116 9.33 -3.16 -0.98
N GLU A 117 8.34 -2.34 -1.29
CA GLU A 117 7.04 -2.74 -1.87
C GLU A 117 6.78 -2.03 -3.22
N GLY A 118 7.78 -1.84 -4.06
CA GLY A 118 7.63 -1.09 -5.33
C GLY A 118 7.37 -1.96 -6.54
N THR A 119 6.74 -1.40 -7.58
CA THR A 119 6.54 -2.14 -8.86
C THR A 119 7.81 -2.23 -9.70
N GLY A 120 8.82 -1.40 -9.40
CA GLY A 120 10.03 -1.25 -10.21
C GLY A 120 9.78 -0.51 -11.53
N LYS A 121 8.55 -0.03 -11.79
CA LYS A 121 8.15 0.69 -13.01
C LYS A 121 8.30 2.20 -12.84
N LYS A 122 8.07 2.97 -13.90
CA LYS A 122 8.22 4.44 -13.86
C LYS A 122 7.20 5.15 -12.93
N ARG A 123 6.11 4.47 -12.60
CA ARG A 123 4.99 4.92 -11.78
C ARG A 123 4.14 3.70 -11.41
N ASP A 124 3.50 3.74 -10.26
CA ASP A 124 2.56 2.72 -9.80
C ASP A 124 1.15 3.12 -10.22
N ILE A 125 0.68 2.55 -11.33
CA ILE A 125 -0.64 2.76 -11.90
C ILE A 125 -1.15 1.45 -12.49
N ASP A 126 -2.44 1.18 -12.30
CA ASP A 126 -3.13 0.01 -12.84
C ASP A 126 -4.45 0.40 -13.54
N ASP A 127 -5.19 -0.58 -14.06
CA ASP A 127 -6.47 -0.33 -14.74
C ASP A 127 -7.60 0.06 -13.78
N PHE A 128 -7.50 -0.33 -12.50
CA PHE A 128 -8.47 0.04 -11.46
C PHE A 128 -8.46 1.56 -11.22
N ASP A 129 -7.29 2.19 -11.28
CA ASP A 129 -7.15 3.65 -11.08
C ASP A 129 -8.05 4.51 -12.00
N LYS A 130 -8.53 3.97 -13.13
CA LYS A 130 -9.38 4.67 -14.09
C LYS A 130 -10.82 4.90 -13.61
N TYR A 131 -11.35 4.01 -12.76
CA TYR A 131 -12.74 4.04 -12.31
C TYR A 131 -12.89 4.01 -10.79
N TYR A 132 -11.77 3.94 -10.06
CA TYR A 132 -11.77 4.18 -8.62
C TYR A 132 -11.69 5.68 -8.36
N LYS A 133 -12.30 6.10 -7.26
CA LYS A 133 -12.12 7.43 -6.71
C LYS A 133 -10.79 7.50 -5.95
N HIS A 134 -10.21 8.68 -5.88
CA HIS A 134 -8.95 8.96 -5.19
C HIS A 134 -9.18 10.04 -4.16
N LEU A 135 -9.05 9.66 -2.89
CA LEU A 135 -8.99 10.57 -1.78
C LEU A 135 -7.60 11.18 -1.72
N VAL A 136 -7.51 12.51 -1.72
CA VAL A 136 -6.25 13.26 -1.76
C VAL A 136 -6.21 14.22 -0.57
N VAL A 137 -5.15 14.13 0.22
CA VAL A 137 -4.84 15.17 1.22
C VAL A 137 -3.88 16.16 0.56
N TRP A 138 -4.31 17.40 0.42
CA TRP A 138 -3.60 18.45 -0.32
C TRP A 138 -3.07 19.53 0.61
N ASP A 139 -1.78 19.83 0.47
CA ASP A 139 -1.10 20.94 1.13
C ASP A 139 -1.13 22.18 0.23
N GLU A 140 -1.96 23.16 0.58
CA GLU A 140 -2.13 24.39 -0.19
C GLU A 140 -0.88 25.30 -0.13
N GLU A 141 -0.16 25.29 0.99
CA GLU A 141 1.06 26.08 1.18
C GLU A 141 2.24 25.45 0.44
N GLY A 142 2.41 24.13 0.63
CA GLY A 142 3.47 23.37 -0.04
C GLY A 142 3.24 23.16 -1.53
N LEU A 143 1.99 23.28 -1.99
CA LEU A 143 1.52 22.87 -3.31
C LEU A 143 1.85 21.40 -3.61
N GLU A 144 1.59 20.52 -2.63
CA GLU A 144 1.95 19.11 -2.68
C GLU A 144 0.84 18.19 -2.16
N ILE A 145 0.74 17.00 -2.76
CA ILE A 145 -0.12 15.92 -2.26
C ILE A 145 0.53 15.33 -1.00
N VAL A 146 -0.06 15.47 0.17
CA VAL A 146 0.46 14.88 1.42
C VAL A 146 0.42 13.35 1.37
N GLY A 147 -0.69 12.82 0.89
CA GLY A 147 -0.96 11.39 0.75
C GLY A 147 -2.26 11.16 0.00
N SER A 148 -2.52 9.91 -0.34
CA SER A 148 -3.76 9.53 -1.03
C SER A 148 -4.21 8.12 -0.63
N TYR A 149 -5.51 7.85 -0.81
CA TYR A 149 -6.15 6.57 -0.63
C TYR A 149 -7.07 6.31 -1.83
N ARG A 150 -7.05 5.09 -2.38
CA ARG A 150 -7.95 4.68 -3.45
C ARG A 150 -9.24 4.11 -2.89
N ILE A 151 -10.38 4.48 -3.47
CA ILE A 151 -11.74 4.10 -3.03
C ILE A 151 -12.52 3.53 -4.21
N GLY A 152 -12.87 2.25 -4.14
CA GLY A 152 -13.72 1.57 -5.11
C GLY A 152 -15.15 1.46 -4.57
N ILE A 153 -16.14 1.94 -5.32
CA ILE A 153 -17.54 1.87 -4.91
C ILE A 153 -18.09 0.48 -5.24
N GLY A 154 -18.39 -0.32 -4.21
CA GLY A 154 -18.73 -1.74 -4.35
C GLY A 154 -19.88 -1.99 -5.31
N LYS A 155 -21.04 -1.35 -5.09
CA LYS A 155 -22.19 -1.44 -5.99
C LYS A 155 -21.88 -1.07 -7.44
N ASP A 156 -21.14 0.02 -7.68
CA ASP A 156 -20.92 0.56 -9.02
C ASP A 156 -19.94 -0.32 -9.81
N ILE A 157 -18.88 -0.79 -9.12
CA ILE A 157 -17.89 -1.70 -9.70
C ILE A 157 -18.54 -3.05 -10.01
N PHE A 158 -19.28 -3.63 -9.06
CA PHE A 158 -19.91 -4.93 -9.25
C PHE A 158 -20.94 -4.91 -10.39
N LEU A 159 -21.77 -3.86 -10.47
CA LEU A 159 -22.75 -3.73 -11.56
C LEU A 159 -22.11 -3.55 -12.93
N SER A 160 -20.96 -2.86 -13.03
CA SER A 160 -20.32 -2.54 -14.30
C SER A 160 -19.30 -3.58 -14.78
N LYS A 161 -18.63 -4.28 -13.85
CA LYS A 161 -17.48 -5.14 -14.12
C LYS A 161 -17.56 -6.51 -13.44
N GLY A 162 -18.56 -6.74 -12.60
CA GLY A 162 -18.63 -7.94 -11.75
C GLY A 162 -17.48 -7.99 -10.75
N THR A 163 -17.21 -9.19 -10.24
CA THR A 163 -16.18 -9.44 -9.23
C THR A 163 -14.76 -9.10 -9.71
N GLU A 164 -14.46 -9.29 -10.98
CA GLU A 164 -13.14 -8.95 -11.57
C GLU A 164 -12.87 -7.44 -11.66
N GLY A 165 -13.87 -6.61 -11.33
CA GLY A 165 -13.70 -5.17 -11.19
C GLY A 165 -12.97 -4.75 -9.92
N PHE A 166 -12.76 -5.64 -8.96
CA PHE A 166 -12.10 -5.32 -7.69
C PHE A 166 -10.60 -5.59 -7.76
N TYR A 167 -9.77 -4.73 -7.16
CA TYR A 167 -8.33 -4.99 -7.11
C TYR A 167 -8.04 -6.26 -6.30
N THR A 168 -8.69 -6.40 -5.15
CA THR A 168 -8.54 -7.55 -4.26
C THR A 168 -9.04 -8.86 -4.87
N SER A 169 -9.90 -8.84 -5.90
CA SER A 169 -10.25 -10.07 -6.63
C SER A 169 -9.07 -10.64 -7.41
N THR A 170 -8.02 -9.85 -7.69
CA THR A 170 -6.80 -10.38 -8.32
C THR A 170 -6.00 -11.27 -7.36
N LEU A 171 -6.17 -11.08 -6.05
CA LEU A 171 -5.45 -11.80 -4.99
C LEU A 171 -6.32 -12.84 -4.27
N PHE A 172 -7.64 -12.62 -4.22
CA PHE A 172 -8.58 -13.44 -3.46
C PHE A 172 -9.77 -13.87 -4.33
N ASN A 173 -10.26 -15.09 -4.13
CA ASN A 173 -11.54 -15.55 -4.63
C ASN A 173 -12.62 -15.13 -3.63
N PHE A 174 -13.66 -14.42 -4.08
CA PHE A 174 -14.79 -14.07 -3.24
C PHE A 174 -15.84 -15.18 -3.29
N SER A 175 -16.41 -15.49 -2.13
CA SER A 175 -17.57 -16.39 -2.08
C SER A 175 -18.82 -15.65 -2.53
N SER A 176 -19.81 -16.38 -3.04
CA SER A 176 -21.11 -15.81 -3.43
C SER A 176 -21.77 -15.05 -2.27
N ARG A 177 -21.54 -15.53 -1.04
CA ARG A 177 -22.03 -14.89 0.17
C ARG A 177 -21.42 -13.48 0.36
N PHE A 178 -20.12 -13.32 0.11
CA PHE A 178 -19.47 -12.01 0.19
C PHE A 178 -20.01 -11.04 -0.87
N GLU A 179 -20.22 -11.53 -2.08
CA GLU A 179 -20.82 -10.74 -3.16
C GLU A 179 -22.22 -10.24 -2.81
N ASP A 180 -23.04 -11.10 -2.20
CA ASP A 180 -24.42 -10.76 -1.87
C ASP A 180 -24.59 -9.93 -0.60
N GLU A 181 -23.85 -10.26 0.47
CA GLU A 181 -24.01 -9.65 1.80
C GLU A 181 -23.14 -8.39 1.98
N VAL A 182 -21.98 -8.31 1.33
CA VAL A 182 -20.99 -7.26 1.59
C VAL A 182 -20.90 -6.27 0.44
N ILE A 183 -20.65 -6.75 -0.79
CA ILE A 183 -20.18 -5.89 -1.90
C ILE A 183 -21.11 -4.69 -2.16
N LYS A 184 -22.43 -4.90 -2.19
CA LYS A 184 -23.41 -3.86 -2.56
C LYS A 184 -23.36 -2.61 -1.65
N ASP A 185 -23.11 -2.80 -0.37
CA ASP A 185 -23.09 -1.74 0.65
C ASP A 185 -21.65 -1.44 1.12
N SER A 186 -20.66 -1.67 0.25
CA SER A 186 -19.25 -1.56 0.62
C SER A 186 -18.45 -0.57 -0.22
N ILE A 187 -17.30 -0.18 0.33
CA ILE A 187 -16.22 0.39 -0.46
C ILE A 187 -14.93 -0.43 -0.30
N GLU A 188 -14.22 -0.62 -1.42
CA GLU A 188 -12.89 -1.18 -1.41
C GLU A 188 -11.85 -0.07 -1.18
N LEU A 189 -11.00 -0.25 -0.18
CA LEU A 189 -9.93 0.67 0.16
C LEU A 189 -8.58 0.04 -0.18
N GLY A 190 -7.73 0.77 -0.93
CA GLY A 190 -6.39 0.27 -1.22
C GLY A 190 -5.37 1.34 -1.59
N ARG A 191 -4.14 0.88 -1.86
CA ARG A 191 -3.03 1.70 -2.39
C ARG A 191 -2.76 2.99 -1.62
N SER A 192 -3.01 2.98 -0.31
CA SER A 192 -2.77 4.15 0.53
C SER A 192 -1.30 4.46 0.65
N PHE A 193 -0.93 5.73 0.56
CA PHE A 193 0.43 6.16 0.84
C PHE A 193 0.44 7.55 1.48
N VAL A 194 1.51 7.82 2.21
CA VAL A 194 1.87 9.15 2.71
C VAL A 194 3.29 9.43 2.22
N GLN A 195 3.55 10.62 1.67
CA GLN A 195 4.91 10.93 1.25
C GLN A 195 5.87 10.93 2.44
N LYS A 196 7.13 10.54 2.20
CA LYS A 196 8.18 10.51 3.25
C LYS A 196 8.29 11.80 4.06
N LYS A 197 8.11 12.96 3.43
CA LYS A 197 8.12 14.27 4.09
C LYS A 197 7.11 14.38 5.23
N TYR A 198 6.02 13.60 5.18
CA TYR A 198 4.89 13.66 6.12
C TYR A 198 4.73 12.42 7.00
N TRP A 199 5.68 11.46 7.00
CA TRP A 199 5.54 10.22 7.80
C TRP A 199 5.42 10.45 9.30
N ASN A 200 6.01 11.52 9.83
CA ASN A 200 5.93 11.88 11.25
C ASN A 200 4.87 12.96 11.53
N SER A 201 3.89 13.11 10.63
CA SER A 201 2.79 14.06 10.76
C SER A 201 1.46 13.36 10.97
N ASN A 202 0.38 14.13 11.09
CA ASN A 202 -0.99 13.60 11.15
C ASN A 202 -1.56 13.14 9.80
N ALA A 203 -0.74 13.07 8.74
CA ALA A 203 -1.19 12.71 7.39
C ALA A 203 -2.05 11.44 7.30
N LEU A 204 -1.68 10.37 8.01
CA LEU A 204 -2.50 9.15 8.03
C LEU A 204 -3.86 9.41 8.69
N ASN A 205 -3.90 10.20 9.77
CA ASN A 205 -5.16 10.59 10.38
C ASN A 205 -6.03 11.40 9.42
N TYR A 206 -5.44 12.28 8.61
CA TYR A 206 -6.17 13.07 7.62
C TYR A 206 -6.79 12.20 6.51
N LEU A 207 -6.09 11.16 6.07
CA LEU A 207 -6.66 10.17 5.16
C LEU A 207 -7.87 9.46 5.79
N TRP A 208 -7.76 9.07 7.07
CA TRP A 208 -8.87 8.48 7.80
C TRP A 208 -10.03 9.44 8.05
N GLN A 209 -9.77 10.72 8.29
CA GLN A 209 -10.80 11.76 8.33
C GLN A 209 -11.51 11.90 6.98
N GLY A 210 -10.78 11.79 5.88
CA GLY A 210 -11.39 11.82 4.55
C GLY A 210 -12.23 10.60 4.23
N ILE A 211 -11.81 9.40 4.66
CA ILE A 211 -12.66 8.19 4.60
C ILE A 211 -13.91 8.40 5.46
N GLY A 212 -13.76 8.95 6.67
CA GLY A 212 -14.88 9.24 7.55
C GLY A 212 -15.87 10.25 6.97
N ALA A 213 -15.40 11.34 6.37
CA ALA A 213 -16.27 12.29 5.65
C ALA A 213 -16.92 11.66 4.42
N PHE A 214 -16.23 10.77 3.70
CA PHE A 214 -16.85 10.04 2.60
C PHE A 214 -18.01 9.18 3.12
N ILE A 215 -17.80 8.41 4.18
CA ILE A 215 -18.83 7.57 4.81
C ILE A 215 -20.00 8.43 5.33
N SER A 216 -19.71 9.56 5.98
CA SER A 216 -20.74 10.47 6.53
C SER A 216 -21.67 11.05 5.46
N ASN A 217 -21.15 11.24 4.25
CA ASN A 217 -21.93 11.71 3.10
C ASN A 217 -22.60 10.56 2.33
N ASN A 218 -22.40 9.32 2.76
CA ASN A 218 -22.83 8.11 2.07
C ASN A 218 -23.33 7.05 3.07
N ASP A 219 -24.50 7.29 3.67
CA ASP A 219 -25.12 6.40 4.68
C ASP A 219 -25.35 4.96 4.21
N TRP A 220 -25.30 4.71 2.90
CA TRP A 220 -25.38 3.38 2.31
C TRP A 220 -24.12 2.53 2.56
N VAL A 221 -22.99 3.12 2.96
CA VAL A 221 -21.73 2.41 3.21
C VAL A 221 -21.79 1.73 4.58
N LYS A 222 -21.96 0.41 4.58
CA LYS A 222 -21.97 -0.44 5.78
C LYS A 222 -20.66 -1.17 5.99
N HIS A 223 -19.90 -1.43 4.93
CA HIS A 223 -18.66 -2.18 4.99
C HIS A 223 -17.49 -1.49 4.31
N LEU A 224 -16.29 -1.63 4.90
CA LEU A 224 -15.02 -1.32 4.24
C LEU A 224 -14.27 -2.62 4.07
N PHE A 225 -13.68 -2.86 2.90
CA PHE A 225 -12.80 -4.00 2.70
C PHE A 225 -11.57 -3.62 1.89
N GLY A 226 -10.51 -4.42 1.94
CA GLY A 226 -9.29 -4.12 1.20
C GLY A 226 -8.09 -4.94 1.65
N GLY A 227 -7.00 -4.88 0.88
CA GLY A 227 -5.75 -5.54 1.24
C GLY A 227 -4.90 -4.68 2.18
N VAL A 228 -4.32 -5.32 3.19
CA VAL A 228 -3.25 -4.74 4.03
C VAL A 228 -2.01 -5.64 4.01
N SER A 229 -0.87 -5.04 3.66
CA SER A 229 0.35 -5.80 3.35
C SER A 229 1.35 -5.83 4.52
N ILE A 230 2.09 -6.93 4.60
CA ILE A 230 3.32 -7.10 5.39
C ILE A 230 4.48 -7.21 4.40
N SER A 231 5.34 -6.19 4.37
CA SER A 231 6.50 -6.13 3.49
C SER A 231 7.32 -7.41 3.50
N ASN A 232 7.81 -7.81 2.32
CA ASN A 232 8.71 -8.95 2.19
C ASN A 232 10.06 -8.74 2.89
N ASN A 233 10.39 -7.50 3.29
CA ASN A 233 11.56 -7.23 4.11
C ASN A 233 11.48 -7.86 5.51
N TYR A 234 10.27 -8.20 6.00
CA TYR A 234 10.11 -8.87 7.29
C TYR A 234 10.71 -10.27 7.24
N SER A 235 11.31 -10.71 8.35
CA SER A 235 11.74 -12.11 8.46
C SER A 235 10.53 -13.05 8.41
N GLU A 236 10.74 -14.28 7.93
CA GLU A 236 9.69 -15.30 7.89
C GLU A 236 9.06 -15.53 9.28
N SER A 237 9.90 -15.59 10.32
CA SER A 237 9.43 -15.69 11.71
C SER A 237 8.54 -14.51 12.13
N ALA A 238 8.88 -13.28 11.75
CA ALA A 238 8.07 -12.10 12.05
C ALA A 238 6.74 -12.13 11.30
N LYS A 239 6.73 -12.50 10.00
CA LYS A 239 5.50 -12.69 9.22
C LYS A 239 4.60 -13.74 9.86
N ASN A 240 5.16 -14.90 10.22
CA ASN A 240 4.43 -15.99 10.86
C ASN A 240 3.76 -15.55 12.18
N MET A 241 4.49 -14.83 13.04
CA MET A 241 3.95 -14.31 14.30
C MET A 241 2.81 -13.31 14.08
N ILE A 242 2.97 -12.39 13.11
CA ILE A 242 1.95 -11.38 12.80
C ILE A 242 0.70 -12.07 12.23
N VAL A 243 0.86 -12.89 11.19
CA VAL A 243 -0.26 -13.59 10.55
C VAL A 243 -1.00 -14.46 11.57
N TYR A 244 -0.29 -15.26 12.36
CA TYR A 244 -0.91 -16.10 13.39
C TYR A 244 -1.70 -15.28 14.41
N TYR A 245 -1.14 -14.17 14.90
CA TYR A 245 -1.83 -13.30 15.86
C TYR A 245 -3.13 -12.75 15.28
N PHE A 246 -3.11 -12.23 14.05
CA PHE A 246 -4.30 -11.66 13.43
C PHE A 246 -5.32 -12.73 13.00
N GLN A 247 -4.88 -13.92 12.60
CA GLN A 247 -5.77 -15.07 12.38
C GLN A 247 -6.45 -15.51 13.68
N LYS A 248 -5.71 -15.62 14.80
CA LYS A 248 -6.27 -16.02 16.10
C LYS A 248 -7.36 -15.05 16.58
N TRP A 249 -7.08 -13.75 16.51
CA TRP A 249 -7.92 -12.74 17.18
C TRP A 249 -8.95 -12.07 16.27
N PHE A 250 -8.73 -12.07 14.96
CA PHE A 250 -9.57 -11.38 14.00
C PHE A 250 -9.90 -12.26 12.78
N GLY A 251 -9.52 -13.54 12.77
CA GLY A 251 -9.80 -14.45 11.65
C GLY A 251 -11.30 -14.57 11.39
N ASP A 252 -11.66 -14.64 10.12
CA ASP A 252 -13.04 -14.89 9.72
C ASP A 252 -13.42 -16.37 9.88
N ILE A 253 -14.68 -16.61 10.22
CA ILE A 253 -15.30 -17.95 10.30
C ILE A 253 -16.38 -18.10 9.21
N ASP A 254 -16.71 -17.01 8.50
CA ASP A 254 -17.80 -16.93 7.53
C ASP A 254 -17.41 -17.33 6.10
N ASP A 255 -16.15 -17.70 5.85
CA ASP A 255 -15.59 -18.09 4.54
C ASP A 255 -15.94 -17.08 3.41
N PHE A 256 -15.82 -15.79 3.70
CA PHE A 256 -16.16 -14.74 2.74
C PHE A 256 -15.19 -14.66 1.55
N ALA A 257 -13.93 -14.98 1.77
CA ALA A 257 -12.92 -14.93 0.72
C ALA A 257 -11.77 -15.88 1.01
N GLU A 258 -11.15 -16.37 -0.05
CA GLU A 258 -10.00 -17.27 0.02
C GLU A 258 -8.86 -16.72 -0.84
N SER A 259 -7.64 -16.67 -0.31
CA SER A 259 -6.47 -16.26 -1.06
C SER A 259 -6.18 -17.23 -2.20
N LYS A 260 -5.90 -16.70 -3.39
CA LYS A 260 -5.45 -17.49 -4.55
C LYS A 260 -4.06 -18.08 -4.33
N ASN A 261 -3.23 -17.41 -3.52
CA ASN A 261 -1.86 -17.83 -3.16
C ASN A 261 -1.72 -17.83 -1.63
N LYS A 262 -2.32 -18.81 -0.96
CA LYS A 262 -2.39 -18.87 0.50
C LYS A 262 -1.04 -18.76 1.20
N PHE A 263 -1.00 -17.94 2.24
CA PHE A 263 0.09 -17.95 3.21
C PHE A 263 -0.09 -19.13 4.17
N ILE A 264 0.80 -20.13 4.07
CA ILE A 264 0.68 -21.37 4.85
C ILE A 264 1.65 -21.35 6.03
N LEU A 265 1.10 -21.41 7.23
CA LEU A 265 1.87 -21.71 8.44
C LEU A 265 2.12 -23.22 8.51
N SER A 266 3.37 -23.63 8.73
CA SER A 266 3.67 -25.04 8.97
C SER A 266 2.99 -25.51 10.27
N ASN A 267 2.54 -26.78 10.32
CA ASN A 267 1.90 -27.34 11.52
C ASN A 267 2.74 -27.16 12.78
N LYS A 268 4.06 -27.32 12.66
CA LYS A 268 5.01 -27.10 13.75
C LYS A 268 5.01 -25.63 14.20
N THR A 269 5.09 -24.70 13.25
CA THR A 269 5.07 -23.26 13.56
C THR A 269 3.76 -22.85 14.22
N ALA A 270 2.62 -23.33 13.72
CA ALA A 270 1.32 -23.05 14.31
C ALA A 270 1.22 -23.59 15.75
N ASP A 271 1.70 -24.82 16.00
CA ASP A 271 1.76 -25.40 17.34
C ASP A 271 2.67 -24.61 18.29
N ASP A 272 3.88 -24.24 17.84
CA ASP A 272 4.81 -23.41 18.62
C ASP A 272 4.21 -22.03 18.96
N LEU A 273 3.55 -21.38 18.00
CA LEU A 273 2.90 -20.08 18.23
C LEU A 273 1.66 -20.18 19.14
N SER A 274 0.93 -21.29 19.10
CA SER A 274 -0.22 -21.53 19.99
C SER A 274 0.19 -21.61 21.46
N LYS A 275 1.41 -22.08 21.75
CA LYS A 275 1.99 -22.13 23.10
C LYS A 275 2.52 -20.78 23.59
N ILE A 276 2.74 -19.85 22.67
CA ILE A 276 3.20 -18.49 22.97
C ILE A 276 2.00 -17.56 23.20
N PHE A 277 1.03 -17.62 22.30
CA PHE A 277 -0.18 -16.79 22.33
C PHE A 277 -1.30 -17.55 23.04
N ILE A 278 -1.16 -17.74 24.35
CA ILE A 278 -2.11 -18.50 25.19
C ILE A 278 -3.16 -17.61 25.88
N SER A 279 -3.06 -16.29 25.76
CA SER A 279 -3.97 -15.40 26.49
C SER A 279 -5.39 -15.48 25.93
N ASP A 280 -6.37 -15.27 26.81
CA ASP A 280 -7.77 -15.00 26.47
C ASP A 280 -8.05 -13.51 26.25
N ASN A 281 -6.99 -12.67 26.23
CA ASN A 281 -7.09 -11.24 25.98
C ASN A 281 -6.19 -10.81 24.82
N TYR A 282 -6.81 -10.30 23.75
CA TYR A 282 -6.11 -9.86 22.54
C TYR A 282 -5.02 -8.81 22.82
N LYS A 283 -5.21 -7.93 23.82
CA LYS A 283 -4.22 -6.90 24.19
C LYS A 283 -3.00 -7.48 24.86
N GLU A 284 -3.14 -8.55 25.65
CA GLU A 284 -2.00 -9.22 26.27
C GLU A 284 -1.18 -9.97 25.23
N ASP A 285 -1.82 -10.74 24.36
CA ASP A 285 -1.13 -11.37 23.23
C ASP A 285 -0.49 -10.34 22.28
N TYR A 286 -1.10 -9.16 22.12
CA TYR A 286 -0.48 -8.07 21.35
C TYR A 286 0.80 -7.55 21.99
N ARG A 287 0.85 -7.45 23.33
CA ARG A 287 2.08 -7.08 24.06
C ARG A 287 3.15 -8.15 23.87
N ILE A 288 2.79 -9.42 23.90
CA ILE A 288 3.70 -10.54 23.62
C ILE A 288 4.25 -10.42 22.20
N LEU A 289 3.38 -10.24 21.19
CA LEU A 289 3.78 -10.07 19.79
C LEU A 289 4.79 -8.92 19.64
N LYS A 290 4.50 -7.75 20.21
CA LYS A 290 5.40 -6.60 20.17
C LYS A 290 6.75 -6.89 20.83
N ASN A 291 6.76 -7.59 21.96
CA ASN A 291 7.99 -7.93 22.67
C ASN A 291 8.83 -8.94 21.87
N LEU A 292 8.20 -9.86 21.14
CA LEU A 292 8.89 -10.83 20.27
C LEU A 292 9.44 -10.19 18.99
N LEU A 293 8.75 -9.19 18.44
CA LEU A 293 9.23 -8.46 17.26
C LEU A 293 10.38 -7.50 17.59
N LYS A 294 10.40 -6.92 18.80
CA LYS A 294 11.37 -5.86 19.18
C LYS A 294 12.85 -6.22 18.95
N PRO A 295 13.37 -7.42 19.30
CA PRO A 295 14.77 -7.79 19.04
C PRO A 295 15.14 -7.86 17.56
N THR A 296 14.15 -8.08 16.68
CA THR A 296 14.35 -8.17 15.23
C THR A 296 14.36 -6.80 14.53
N GLY A 297 14.01 -5.73 15.24
CA GLY A 297 13.84 -4.39 14.68
C GLY A 297 12.52 -4.18 13.92
N TYR A 298 11.70 -5.22 13.77
CA TYR A 298 10.36 -5.11 13.17
C TYR A 298 9.30 -4.66 14.16
N THR A 299 8.20 -4.12 13.64
CA THR A 299 7.01 -3.73 14.42
C THR A 299 5.77 -4.23 13.69
N VAL A 300 4.63 -4.29 14.37
CA VAL A 300 3.37 -4.59 13.68
C VAL A 300 3.07 -3.47 12.66
N PRO A 301 2.75 -3.79 11.40
CA PRO A 301 2.44 -2.76 10.40
C PRO A 301 1.37 -1.79 10.88
N VAL A 302 1.54 -0.51 10.55
CA VAL A 302 0.70 0.56 11.08
C VAL A 302 -0.78 0.35 10.73
N LEU A 303 -1.08 -0.05 9.49
CA LEU A 303 -2.47 -0.28 9.08
C LEU A 303 -3.12 -1.44 9.84
N TYR A 304 -2.40 -2.54 10.06
CA TYR A 304 -2.90 -3.67 10.85
C TYR A 304 -3.35 -3.23 12.25
N LYS A 305 -2.52 -2.42 12.91
CA LYS A 305 -2.86 -1.83 14.21
C LYS A 305 -4.05 -0.86 14.11
N HIS A 306 -4.07 0.00 13.10
CA HIS A 306 -5.14 0.99 12.92
C HIS A 306 -6.51 0.33 12.74
N TYR A 307 -6.59 -0.71 11.91
CA TYR A 307 -7.83 -1.45 11.69
C TYR A 307 -8.25 -2.22 12.93
N SER A 308 -7.37 -2.99 13.57
CA SER A 308 -7.74 -3.78 14.76
C SER A 308 -8.19 -2.94 15.95
N GLU A 309 -7.78 -1.68 16.04
CA GLU A 309 -8.22 -0.76 17.09
C GLU A 309 -9.48 0.05 16.73
N LEU A 310 -9.97 -0.05 15.48
CA LEU A 310 -11.03 0.81 14.94
C LEU A 310 -12.42 0.48 15.52
N CYS A 311 -12.76 -0.80 15.57
CA CYS A 311 -14.10 -1.26 15.95
C CYS A 311 -14.15 -1.87 17.36
N ASN A 312 -15.36 -1.97 17.88
CA ASN A 312 -15.72 -2.88 18.97
C ASN A 312 -15.58 -4.34 18.51
N ASP A 313 -15.69 -5.29 19.45
CA ASP A 313 -15.45 -6.70 19.21
C ASP A 313 -16.23 -7.23 17.98
N ASN A 314 -15.55 -8.02 17.14
CA ASN A 314 -16.05 -8.58 15.88
C ASN A 314 -16.46 -7.54 14.81
N GLY A 315 -15.99 -6.29 14.91
CA GLY A 315 -16.20 -5.28 13.85
C GLY A 315 -15.08 -5.18 12.82
N VAL A 316 -13.96 -5.88 13.04
CA VAL A 316 -12.90 -6.07 12.04
C VAL A 316 -12.60 -7.55 11.93
N LYS A 317 -12.45 -8.02 10.70
CA LYS A 317 -12.07 -9.38 10.36
C LYS A 317 -10.93 -9.39 9.35
N PHE A 318 -10.05 -10.37 9.48
CA PHE A 318 -9.07 -10.75 8.47
C PHE A 318 -9.59 -12.02 7.80
N LEU A 319 -10.06 -11.90 6.56
CA LEU A 319 -10.75 -12.95 5.82
C LEU A 319 -9.78 -14.07 5.44
N ASP A 320 -8.64 -13.71 4.83
CA ASP A 320 -7.56 -14.65 4.55
C ASP A 320 -6.23 -13.90 4.33
N PHE A 321 -5.14 -14.65 4.28
CA PHE A 321 -3.78 -14.16 4.04
C PHE A 321 -3.16 -14.82 2.80
N GLY A 322 -2.60 -14.00 1.92
CA GLY A 322 -1.97 -14.44 0.68
C GLY A 322 -0.59 -13.85 0.46
N VAL A 323 0.20 -14.49 -0.40
CA VAL A 323 1.44 -13.91 -0.93
C VAL A 323 1.13 -13.26 -2.28
N ASP A 324 1.50 -11.99 -2.45
CA ASP A 324 1.36 -11.24 -3.70
C ASP A 324 2.70 -11.21 -4.47
N PRO A 325 2.87 -12.02 -5.54
CA PRO A 325 4.11 -12.04 -6.33
C PRO A 325 4.35 -10.75 -7.11
N ASP A 326 3.30 -10.01 -7.47
CA ASP A 326 3.38 -8.78 -8.25
C ASP A 326 3.76 -7.57 -7.38
N PHE A 327 3.71 -7.73 -6.05
CA PHE A 327 4.10 -6.73 -5.06
C PHE A 327 5.25 -7.22 -4.16
N GLU A 328 6.34 -7.68 -4.80
CA GLU A 328 7.59 -8.10 -4.15
C GLU A 328 7.45 -9.28 -3.17
N ASN A 329 6.43 -10.13 -3.33
CA ASN A 329 6.11 -11.26 -2.44
C ASN A 329 5.80 -10.82 -1.00
N CYS A 330 5.14 -9.68 -0.83
CA CYS A 330 4.56 -9.30 0.44
C CYS A 330 3.44 -10.27 0.84
N VAL A 331 3.07 -10.25 2.13
CA VAL A 331 1.91 -10.99 2.62
C VAL A 331 0.74 -10.03 2.75
N ASP A 332 -0.30 -10.22 1.97
CA ASP A 332 -1.54 -9.45 2.01
C ASP A 332 -2.58 -10.15 2.87
N GLY A 333 -3.12 -9.42 3.84
CA GLY A 333 -4.33 -9.79 4.57
C GLY A 333 -5.53 -9.07 3.98
N LEU A 334 -6.56 -9.79 3.54
CA LEU A 334 -7.83 -9.19 3.16
C LEU A 334 -8.62 -8.87 4.42
N ILE A 335 -8.93 -7.60 4.64
CA ILE A 335 -9.69 -7.15 5.80
C ILE A 335 -11.11 -6.80 5.43
N LEU A 336 -12.03 -6.99 6.37
CA LEU A 336 -13.41 -6.54 6.35
C LEU A 336 -13.70 -5.76 7.63
N VAL A 337 -14.32 -4.60 7.48
CA VAL A 337 -14.69 -3.70 8.58
C VAL A 337 -16.18 -3.41 8.50
N ASP A 338 -16.88 -3.62 9.59
CA ASP A 338 -18.27 -3.19 9.77
C ASP A 338 -18.26 -1.74 10.28
N VAL A 339 -18.76 -0.83 9.44
CA VAL A 339 -18.83 0.60 9.73
C VAL A 339 -19.70 0.87 10.95
N HIS A 340 -20.76 0.08 11.19
CA HIS A 340 -21.65 0.28 12.34
C HIS A 340 -20.93 0.02 13.67
N LYS A 341 -19.95 -0.88 13.69
CA LYS A 341 -19.19 -1.27 14.88
C LYS A 341 -17.97 -0.40 15.16
N ILE A 342 -17.71 0.65 14.37
CA ILE A 342 -16.66 1.63 14.67
C ILE A 342 -16.94 2.27 16.03
N LYS A 343 -15.92 2.30 16.90
CA LYS A 343 -15.99 2.89 18.26
C LYS A 343 -16.39 4.36 18.20
N ASP A 344 -17.20 4.81 19.16
CA ASP A 344 -17.68 6.20 19.22
C ASP A 344 -16.54 7.22 19.21
N GLU A 345 -15.48 6.99 19.98
CA GLU A 345 -14.28 7.84 19.98
C GLU A 345 -13.63 7.96 18.59
N LYS A 346 -13.69 6.88 17.78
CA LYS A 346 -13.15 6.86 16.42
C LYS A 346 -14.12 7.51 15.43
N ARG A 347 -15.43 7.36 15.63
CA ARG A 347 -16.47 8.08 14.87
C ARG A 347 -16.31 9.58 15.06
N GLU A 348 -16.23 10.06 16.30
CA GLU A 348 -16.01 11.48 16.59
C GLU A 348 -14.72 12.00 15.95
N ARG A 349 -13.66 11.19 16.00
CA ARG A 349 -12.35 11.57 15.47
C ARG A 349 -12.26 11.58 13.94
N PHE A 350 -13.01 10.75 13.23
CA PHE A 350 -12.85 10.56 11.79
C PHE A 350 -14.09 10.90 10.97
N ILE A 351 -15.28 10.54 11.45
CA ILE A 351 -16.56 10.74 10.77
C ILE A 351 -17.08 12.16 11.07
N ASN A 352 -17.15 12.54 12.34
CA ASN A 352 -17.73 13.83 12.77
C ASN A 352 -16.70 14.98 12.86
N SER A 353 -15.46 14.74 12.43
CA SER A 353 -14.31 15.60 12.77
C SER A 353 -14.09 16.80 11.85
N LEU A 354 -14.69 16.80 10.66
CA LEU A 354 -14.49 17.83 9.66
C LEU A 354 -15.67 18.79 9.69
N SER A 355 -15.38 20.09 9.81
CA SER A 355 -16.37 21.13 9.60
C SER A 355 -16.61 21.30 8.09
N ALA A 356 -17.89 21.38 7.70
CA ALA A 356 -18.30 21.69 6.33
C ALA A 356 -17.77 23.05 5.84
#